data_AF-A0A441UPC2-F1
#
_entry.id   AF-A0A441UPC2-F1
#
_cell.length_a   1.000
_cell.length_b   1.000
_cell.length_c   1.000
_cell.angle_alpha   90.00
_cell.angle_beta   90.00
_cell.angle_gamma   90.00
#
_symmetry.space_group_name_H-M   'P 1'
#
loop_
_entity.id
_entity.type
_entity.pdbx_description
1 polymer ?
#
loop_
_entity_poly.entity_id
_entity_poly.type
_entity_poly.pdbx_seq_one_letter_code
_entity_poly.pdbx_strand_id
1 'polypeptide(L)'
;RLAEHVGPGTGTIALKQDGSPFGQALESALKGWGYAVVTDQKTDSGTTIVPLAYVVEPFEGQVLARLSTSGVELGRAFEITAKGASPASPLSVMRRG
;
A
#
# COMPACT_ATOMS: atom_id res chain seq x y z
N ARG A 1 0.27 -8.96 -3.61
CA ARG A 1 -0.73 -8.90 -2.51
C ARG A 1 -1.82 -7.87 -2.78
N LEU A 2 -1.56 -6.57 -2.95
CA LEU A 2 -2.63 -5.62 -3.33
C LEU A 2 -3.29 -6.01 -4.67
N ALA A 3 -2.48 -6.39 -5.66
CA ALA A 3 -2.93 -6.93 -6.96
C ALA A 3 -3.83 -8.17 -6.86
N GLU A 4 -3.71 -8.97 -5.79
CA GLU A 4 -4.53 -10.17 -5.59
C GLU A 4 -5.95 -9.81 -5.13
N HIS A 5 -6.13 -8.66 -4.46
CA HIS A 5 -7.42 -8.26 -3.90
C HIS A 5 -8.12 -7.14 -4.68
N VAL A 6 -7.35 -6.27 -5.31
CA VAL A 6 -7.82 -5.12 -6.11
C VAL A 6 -7.84 -5.44 -7.62
N GLY A 7 -7.17 -6.53 -8.02
CA GLY A 7 -7.02 -6.94 -9.41
C GLY A 7 -5.82 -6.27 -10.08
N PRO A 8 -5.06 -7.00 -10.93
CA PRO A 8 -3.89 -6.44 -11.60
C PRO A 8 -4.29 -5.33 -12.59
N GLY A 9 -3.60 -4.19 -12.53
CA GLY A 9 -3.60 -3.19 -13.61
C GLY A 9 -4.91 -2.43 -13.86
N THR A 10 -5.86 -2.43 -12.93
CA THR A 10 -7.19 -1.82 -13.11
C THR A 10 -7.23 -0.29 -12.95
N GLY A 11 -6.11 0.36 -12.60
CA GLY A 11 -6.04 1.81 -12.49
C GLY A 11 -4.66 2.34 -12.09
N THR A 12 -4.50 3.66 -12.17
CA THR A 12 -3.29 4.36 -11.72
C THR A 12 -3.39 4.60 -10.21
N ILE A 13 -2.45 4.08 -9.44
CA ILE A 13 -2.36 4.26 -8.00
C ILE A 13 -1.79 5.64 -7.71
N ALA A 14 -2.57 6.51 -7.08
CA ALA A 14 -2.05 7.74 -6.51
C ALA A 14 -1.54 7.46 -5.10
N LEU A 15 -0.21 7.42 -4.96
CA LEU A 15 0.47 7.18 -3.70
C LEU A 15 0.93 8.52 -3.10
N LYS A 16 0.46 8.83 -1.90
CA LYS A 16 0.96 10.00 -1.16
C LYS A 16 2.31 9.67 -0.51
N GLN A 17 3.41 10.08 -1.14
CA GLN A 17 4.73 9.89 -0.55
C GLN A 17 4.96 10.83 0.62
N ASP A 18 5.51 10.29 1.70
CA ASP A 18 5.96 11.03 2.89
C ASP A 18 7.49 11.20 2.93
N GLY A 19 8.20 10.80 1.87
CA GLY A 19 9.66 10.80 1.81
C GLY A 19 10.33 9.70 2.64
N SER A 20 9.56 8.80 3.26
CA SER A 20 10.13 7.68 4.03
C SER A 20 10.71 6.60 3.10
N PRO A 21 11.74 5.85 3.57
CA PRO A 21 12.23 4.67 2.87
C PRO A 21 11.12 3.64 2.59
N PHE A 22 10.10 3.60 3.45
CA PHE A 22 8.93 2.76 3.26
C PHE A 22 8.10 3.20 2.05
N GLY A 23 7.81 4.51 1.92
CA GLY A 23 7.07 5.05 0.78
C GLY A 23 7.75 4.75 -0.56
N GLN A 24 9.07 4.81 -0.62
CA GLN A 24 9.86 4.46 -1.82
C GLN A 24 9.84 2.95 -2.12
N ALA A 25 9.97 2.11 -1.10
CA ALA A 25 9.88 0.67 -1.24
C ALA A 25 8.48 0.24 -1.70
N LEU A 26 7.44 0.89 -1.17
CA LEU A 26 6.04 0.65 -1.53
C LEU A 26 5.76 1.05 -2.98
N GLU A 27 6.22 2.21 -3.42
CA GLU A 27 6.13 2.65 -4.82
C GLU A 27 6.76 1.60 -5.76
N SER A 28 7.97 1.14 -5.43
CA SER A 28 8.70 0.14 -6.21
C SER A 28 7.97 -1.21 -6.25
N ALA A 29 7.40 -1.63 -5.12
CA ALA A 29 6.61 -2.86 -5.04
C ALA A 29 5.33 -2.78 -5.89
N LEU A 30 4.61 -1.64 -5.82
CA LEU A 30 3.40 -1.41 -6.61
C LEU A 30 3.69 -1.42 -8.12
N LYS A 31 4.77 -0.75 -8.55
CA LYS A 31 5.26 -0.82 -9.93
C LYS A 31 5.65 -2.24 -10.33
N GLY A 32 6.33 -2.97 -9.45
CA GLY A 32 6.67 -4.39 -9.65
C GLY A 32 5.44 -5.32 -9.73
N TRP A 33 4.30 -4.93 -9.15
CA TRP A 33 3.03 -5.63 -9.29
C TRP A 33 2.25 -5.25 -10.56
N GLY A 34 2.78 -4.35 -11.40
CA GLY A 34 2.17 -3.92 -12.66
C GLY A 34 1.21 -2.74 -12.54
N TYR A 35 1.19 -2.02 -11.42
CA TYR A 35 0.43 -0.78 -11.31
C TYR A 35 1.23 0.41 -11.82
N ALA A 36 0.55 1.33 -12.53
CA ALA A 36 1.06 2.68 -12.70
C ALA A 36 0.96 3.41 -11.35
N VAL A 37 2.04 4.01 -10.87
CA VAL A 37 2.06 4.76 -9.60
C VAL A 37 2.42 6.21 -9.89
N VAL A 38 1.60 7.12 -9.39
CA VAL A 38 1.84 8.57 -9.42
C VAL A 38 1.98 9.08 -8.01
N THR A 39 2.98 9.91 -7.77
CA THR A 39 3.30 10.47 -6.46
C THR A 39 3.18 11.98 -6.55
N ASP A 40 2.29 12.57 -5.75
CA ASP A 40 2.09 14.03 -5.67
C ASP A 40 1.67 14.75 -6.98
N GLN A 41 1.30 14.01 -8.04
CA GLN A 41 0.90 14.60 -9.32
C GLN A 41 -0.62 14.72 -9.45
N LYS A 42 -1.09 15.90 -9.90
CA LYS A 42 -2.41 16.05 -10.52
C LYS A 42 -2.47 15.11 -11.72
N THR A 43 -3.25 14.06 -11.59
CA THR A 43 -3.48 13.11 -12.69
C THR A 43 -4.69 13.60 -13.48
N ASP A 44 -4.55 13.61 -14.81
CA ASP A 44 -5.58 14.10 -15.73
C ASP A 44 -6.91 13.38 -15.53
N SER A 45 -8.01 14.13 -15.60
CA SER A 45 -9.37 13.71 -15.25
C SER A 45 -9.96 12.55 -16.08
N GLY A 46 -9.21 12.00 -17.05
CA GLY A 46 -9.60 10.86 -17.88
C GLY A 46 -9.08 9.50 -17.41
N THR A 47 -8.22 9.45 -16.39
CA THR A 47 -7.62 8.19 -15.89
C THR A 47 -8.33 7.73 -14.61
N THR A 48 -8.66 6.44 -14.51
CA THR A 48 -9.15 5.85 -13.25
C THR A 48 -8.02 5.87 -12.22
N ILE A 49 -8.04 6.89 -11.35
CA ILE A 49 -7.08 7.05 -10.27
C ILE A 49 -7.63 6.38 -9.02
N VAL A 50 -6.85 5.46 -8.46
CA VAL A 50 -7.15 4.84 -7.18
C VAL A 50 -6.27 5.51 -6.12
N PRO A 51 -6.83 6.41 -5.27
CA PRO A 51 -6.05 6.98 -4.18
C PRO A 51 -5.68 5.88 -3.19
N LEU A 52 -4.39 5.73 -2.93
CA LEU A 52 -3.84 4.79 -1.97
C LEU A 52 -3.20 5.56 -0.83
N ALA A 53 -3.82 5.47 0.34
CA ALA A 53 -3.21 5.89 1.58
C ALA A 53 -2.44 4.71 2.20
N TYR A 54 -1.32 4.99 2.86
CA TYR A 54 -0.65 4.03 3.72
C TYR A 54 -0.37 4.64 5.08
N VAL A 55 -0.30 3.76 6.09
CA VAL A 55 0.13 4.07 7.44
C VAL A 55 1.10 2.98 7.87
N VAL A 56 2.22 3.38 8.44
CA VAL A 56 3.16 2.49 9.12
C VAL A 56 3.33 3.04 10.52
N GLU A 57 2.75 2.34 11.49
CA GLU A 57 2.75 2.78 12.88
C GLU A 57 3.24 1.66 13.80
N PRO A 58 4.01 1.98 14.86
CA PRO A 58 4.33 0.99 15.88
C PRO A 58 3.04 0.57 16.60
N PHE A 59 2.83 -0.73 16.76
CA PHE A 59 1.66 -1.32 17.38
C PHE A 59 2.09 -2.54 18.20
N GLU A 60 1.89 -2.51 19.52
CA GLU A 60 2.17 -3.63 20.43
C GLU A 60 3.56 -4.28 20.28
N GLY A 61 4.61 -3.46 20.11
CA GLY A 61 5.99 -3.95 19.91
C GLY A 61 6.27 -4.48 18.48
N GLN A 62 5.27 -4.40 17.62
CA GLN A 62 5.32 -4.70 16.20
C GLN A 62 5.14 -3.39 15.39
N VAL A 63 5.12 -3.52 14.08
CA VAL A 63 4.80 -2.45 13.14
C VAL A 63 3.55 -2.86 12.36
N LEU A 64 2.49 -2.08 12.48
CA LEU A 64 1.29 -2.23 11.68
C LEU A 64 1.43 -1.45 10.38
N ALA A 65 1.40 -2.16 9.26
CA ALA A 65 1.28 -1.55 7.94
C ALA A 65 -0.16 -1.67 7.45
N ARG A 66 -0.79 -0.53 7.18
CA ARG A 66 -2.15 -0.45 6.64
C ARG A 66 -2.12 0.27 5.29
N LEU A 67 -2.80 -0.29 4.31
CA LEU A 67 -2.95 0.22 2.95
C LEU A 67 -4.44 0.40 2.69
N SER A 68 -4.89 1.62 2.39
CA SER A 68 -6.31 1.94 2.21
C SER A 68 -6.55 2.55 0.85
N THR A 69 -7.53 2.01 0.14
CA THR A 69 -8.12 2.57 -1.08
C THR A 69 -9.59 2.91 -0.82
N SER A 70 -10.27 3.48 -1.81
CA SER A 70 -11.70 3.80 -1.72
C SER A 70 -12.60 2.57 -1.44
N GLY A 71 -12.24 1.41 -1.98
CA GLY A 71 -13.05 0.18 -1.85
C GLY A 71 -12.45 -0.91 -0.96
N VAL A 72 -11.15 -0.84 -0.66
CA VAL A 72 -10.43 -1.91 0.06
C VAL A 72 -9.42 -1.34 1.03
N GLU A 73 -9.37 -1.91 2.22
CA GLU A 73 -8.31 -1.72 3.19
C GLU A 73 -7.59 -3.06 3.43
N LEU A 74 -6.27 -3.03 3.39
CA LEU A 74 -5.38 -4.15 3.70
C LEU A 74 -4.56 -3.80 4.93
N GLY A 75 -4.45 -4.73 5.88
CA GLY A 75 -3.65 -4.55 7.09
C GLY A 75 -2.78 -5.77 7.36
N ARG A 76 -1.54 -5.54 7.79
CA ARG A 76 -0.65 -6.60 8.27
C ARG A 76 0.31 -6.07 9.33
N ALA A 77 0.47 -6.82 10.41
CA ALA A 77 1.51 -6.57 11.41
C ALA A 77 2.82 -7.26 11.02
N PHE A 78 3.93 -6.57 11.28
CA PHE A 78 5.29 -7.02 11.04
C PHE A 78 6.12 -6.91 12.31
N GLU A 79 6.92 -7.91 12.58
CA GLU A 79 7.94 -7.88 13.62
C GLU A 79 9.25 -7.38 13.02
N ILE A 80 9.85 -6.36 13.62
CA ILE A 80 11.13 -5.80 13.15
C ILE A 80 12.25 -6.65 13.73
N THR A 81 12.97 -7.34 12.85
CA THR A 81 14.12 -8.16 13.19
C THR A 81 15.40 -7.51 12.65
N ALA A 82 16.57 -7.93 13.15
CA ALA A 82 17.86 -7.47 12.64
C ALA A 82 18.09 -7.76 11.14
N LYS A 83 17.31 -8.66 10.53
CA LYS A 83 17.36 -8.99 9.09
C LYS A 83 16.31 -8.24 8.26
N GLY A 84 15.46 -7.43 8.88
CA GLY A 84 14.33 -6.74 8.25
C GLY A 84 12.99 -7.03 8.93
N ALA A 85 11.89 -6.67 8.27
CA ALA A 85 10.53 -6.87 8.78
C ALA A 85 9.99 -8.26 8.40
N SER A 86 9.65 -9.10 9.39
CA SER A 86 9.00 -10.40 9.18
C SER A 86 7.48 -10.29 9.43
N PRO A 87 6.61 -10.94 8.64
CA PRO A 87 5.17 -10.90 8.91
C PRO A 87 4.85 -11.53 10.28
N ALA A 88 4.22 -10.76 11.15
CA ALA A 88 3.76 -11.22 12.45
C ALA A 88 2.28 -11.62 12.45
N SER A 89 1.52 -11.17 11.46
CA SER A 89 0.10 -11.53 11.29
C SER A 89 -0.25 -12.03 9.88
N PRO A 90 -1.35 -12.79 9.72
CA PRO A 90 -2.03 -12.95 8.45
C PRO A 90 -2.37 -11.59 7.81
N LEU A 91 -2.57 -11.59 6.49
CA LEU A 91 -3.05 -10.40 5.79
C LEU A 91 -4.55 -10.23 6.05
N SER A 92 -4.93 -9.12 6.66
CA SER A 92 -6.33 -8.72 6.82
C SER A 92 -6.79 -7.93 5.60
N VAL A 93 -8.00 -8.23 5.12
CA VAL A 93 -8.63 -7.59 3.97
C VAL A 93 -10.03 -7.17 4.34
N MET A 94 -10.30 -5.87 4.31
CA MET A 94 -11.62 -5.32 4.52
C MET A 94 -12.09 -4.68 3.21
N ARG A 95 -13.20 -5.18 2.66
CA ARG A 95 -13.86 -4.59 1.48
C ARG A 95 -14.98 -3.68 1.96
N ARG A 96 -14.99 -2.43 1.52
CA ARG A 96 -16.11 -1.52 1.74
C ARG A 96 -17.15 -1.76 0.65
N GLY A 97 -18.35 -2.15 1.04
CA GLY A 97 -19.52 -2.36 0.17
C GLY A 97 -20.44 -1.16 0.18
#